data_AF-R9KA98-F1
#
_entry.id   AF-R9KA98-F1
#
_cell.length_a   1.000
_cell.length_b   1.000
_cell.length_c   1.000
_cell.angle_alpha   90.00
_cell.angle_beta   90.00
_cell.angle_gamma   90.00
#
_symmetry.space_group_name_H-M   'P 1'
#
loop_
_entity.id
_entity.type
_entity.pdbx_description
1 polymer ?
#
loop_
_entity_poly.entity_id
_entity_poly.type
_entity_poly.pdbx_seq_one_letter_code
_entity_poly.pdbx_strand_id
1 'polypeptide(L)'
;MLLKILWRNHSLSYLCSIFQNLESGDDYSQIKPVYHIGILDFSPFPQYPEFYSTNKMMNIKKHYIYNDNFTLNVLDLNHIELATNEDKTYKINYWAKLFKAKTMPIKFLKASGKGFFIEKE
;
A
#
# COMPACT_ATOMS: atom_id res chain seq x y z
N MET A 1 7.65 -17.38 -5.95
CA MET A 1 6.39 -17.70 -5.24
C MET A 1 6.48 -17.40 -3.74
N LEU A 2 7.53 -17.87 -3.05
CA LEU A 2 7.76 -17.62 -1.62
C LEU A 2 7.84 -16.13 -1.26
N LEU A 3 8.62 -15.32 -2.00
CA LEU A 3 8.75 -13.87 -1.76
C LEU A 3 7.39 -13.14 -1.80
N LYS A 4 6.50 -13.51 -2.74
CA LYS A 4 5.17 -12.89 -2.89
C LYS A 4 4.23 -13.20 -1.73
N ILE A 5 4.28 -14.43 -1.19
CA ILE A 5 3.45 -14.83 -0.05
C ILE A 5 3.98 -14.17 1.22
N LEU A 6 5.30 -14.17 1.40
CA LEU A 6 5.96 -13.54 2.53
C LEU A 6 5.62 -12.05 2.60
N TRP A 7 5.76 -11.33 1.48
CA TRP A 7 5.46 -9.91 1.42
C TRP A 7 4.00 -9.57 1.74
N ARG A 8 3.04 -10.33 1.20
CA ARG A 8 1.61 -10.12 1.49
C ARG A 8 1.28 -10.28 2.98
N ASN A 9 1.88 -11.25 3.65
CA ASN A 9 1.70 -11.42 5.09
C ASN A 9 2.45 -10.35 5.91
N HIS A 10 3.66 -9.99 5.46
CA HIS A 10 4.48 -8.96 6.10
C HIS A 10 3.79 -7.59 6.07
N SER A 11 3.39 -7.14 4.87
CA SER A 11 2.68 -5.87 4.66
C SER A 11 1.39 -5.76 5.47
N LEU A 12 0.62 -6.84 5.59
CA LEU A 12 -0.58 -6.90 6.44
C LEU A 12 -0.24 -6.83 7.92
N SER A 13 0.72 -7.63 8.39
CA SER A 13 1.17 -7.63 9.79
C SER A 13 1.64 -6.24 10.22
N TYR A 14 2.42 -5.58 9.37
CA TYR A 14 2.91 -4.23 9.62
C TYR A 14 1.77 -3.20 9.67
N LEU A 15 0.87 -3.24 8.69
CA LEU A 15 -0.29 -2.34 8.66
C LEU A 15 -1.21 -2.56 9.88
N CYS A 16 -1.40 -3.80 10.34
CA CYS A 16 -2.10 -4.11 11.58
C CYS A 16 -1.42 -3.49 12.81
N SER A 17 -0.09 -3.59 12.92
CA SER A 17 0.65 -2.97 14.02
C SER A 17 0.47 -1.46 14.08
N ILE A 18 0.37 -0.81 12.91
CA ILE A 18 0.13 0.63 12.82
C ILE A 18 -1.35 0.96 13.12
N PHE A 19 -2.27 0.12 12.66
CA PHE A 19 -3.71 0.34 12.83
C PHE A 19 -4.14 0.28 14.29
N GLN A 20 -3.43 -0.49 15.13
CA GLN A 20 -3.59 -0.49 16.58
C GLN A 20 -3.04 0.81 17.19
N ASN A 21 -3.69 1.93 16.85
CA ASN A 21 -3.30 3.30 17.23
C ASN A 21 -4.19 3.93 18.30
N LEU A 22 -5.01 3.12 18.97
CA LEU A 22 -5.79 3.52 20.15
C LEU A 22 -5.01 3.19 21.43
N GLU A 23 -5.11 4.06 22.42
CA GLU A 23 -4.61 3.82 23.77
C GLU A 23 -5.69 3.19 24.66
N SER A 24 -5.28 2.69 25.83
CA SER A 24 -6.23 2.08 26.78
C SER A 24 -7.19 3.15 27.31
N GLY A 25 -8.48 2.93 27.08
CA GLY A 25 -9.53 3.88 27.47
C GLY A 25 -10.06 4.75 26.33
N ASP A 26 -9.43 4.71 25.14
CA ASP A 26 -9.95 5.39 23.96
C ASP A 26 -11.23 4.73 23.43
N ASP A 27 -12.13 5.56 22.90
CA ASP A 27 -13.31 5.11 22.18
C ASP A 27 -12.95 4.68 20.75
N TYR A 28 -13.57 3.61 20.24
CA TYR A 28 -13.30 3.11 18.90
C TYR A 28 -13.62 4.09 17.77
N SER A 29 -14.44 5.12 18.01
CA SER A 29 -14.66 6.24 17.07
C SER A 29 -13.41 7.10 16.83
N GLN A 30 -12.42 7.04 17.74
CA GLN A 30 -11.19 7.83 17.65
C GLN A 30 -10.11 7.16 16.78
N ILE A 31 -10.41 5.97 16.22
CA ILE A 31 -9.47 5.22 15.39
C ILE A 31 -8.97 6.08 14.22
N LYS A 32 -7.66 6.19 14.06
CA LYS A 32 -7.09 6.96 12.95
C LYS A 32 -6.93 6.03 11.74
N PRO A 33 -7.34 6.48 10.53
CA PRO A 33 -7.10 5.73 9.32
C PRO A 33 -5.60 5.59 9.07
N VAL A 34 -5.20 4.45 8.50
CA VAL A 34 -3.82 4.11 8.19
C VAL A 34 -3.68 3.70 6.73
N TYR A 35 -2.57 4.12 6.15
CA TYR A 35 -2.24 3.87 4.75
C TYR A 35 -0.83 3.31 4.65
N HIS A 36 -0.70 2.11 4.10
CA HIS A 36 0.59 1.54 3.71
C HIS A 36 0.72 1.60 2.19
N ILE A 37 1.81 2.14 1.68
CA ILE A 37 2.19 2.09 0.26
C ILE A 37 3.43 1.22 0.12
N GLY A 38 3.27 0.01 -0.42
CA GLY A 38 4.37 -0.86 -0.81
C GLY A 38 4.85 -0.54 -2.23
N ILE A 39 6.13 -0.24 -2.39
CA ILE A 39 6.77 0.03 -3.68
C ILE A 39 7.63 -1.18 -4.03
N LEU A 40 7.21 -1.97 -5.01
CA LEU A 40 7.77 -3.30 -5.24
C LEU A 40 8.46 -3.41 -6.60
N ASP A 41 9.62 -4.04 -6.65
CA ASP A 41 10.28 -4.44 -7.90
C ASP A 41 9.85 -5.82 -8.43
N PHE A 42 8.85 -6.43 -7.79
CA PHE A 42 8.21 -7.69 -8.19
C PHE A 42 6.69 -7.58 -8.12
N SER A 43 5.99 -8.43 -8.90
CA SER A 43 4.52 -8.40 -8.96
C SER A 43 3.87 -9.36 -7.96
N PRO A 44 3.23 -8.88 -6.87
CA PRO A 44 2.62 -9.74 -5.86
C PRO A 44 1.36 -10.46 -6.37
N PHE A 45 0.67 -9.89 -7.37
CA PHE A 45 -0.58 -10.40 -7.95
C PHE A 45 -0.46 -10.60 -9.47
N PRO A 46 0.36 -11.56 -9.96
CA PRO A 46 0.63 -11.70 -11.39
C PRO A 46 -0.59 -12.09 -12.23
N GLN A 47 -1.65 -12.64 -11.61
CA GLN A 47 -2.91 -12.96 -12.29
C GLN A 47 -3.77 -11.72 -12.54
N TYR A 48 -3.52 -10.63 -11.80
CA TYR A 48 -4.28 -9.37 -11.85
C TYR A 48 -3.27 -8.21 -11.83
N PRO A 49 -2.48 -8.03 -12.91
CA PRO A 49 -1.43 -7.02 -12.92
C PRO A 49 -2.02 -5.61 -12.91
N GLU A 50 -1.54 -4.78 -12.00
CA GLU A 50 -1.90 -3.37 -11.87
C GLU A 50 -0.63 -2.55 -11.62
N PHE A 51 -0.59 -1.32 -12.14
CA PHE A 51 0.49 -0.39 -11.84
C PHE A 51 0.41 0.09 -10.38
N TYR A 52 -0.77 0.53 -9.97
CA TYR A 52 -1.04 1.04 -8.63
C TYR A 52 -2.39 0.51 -8.15
N SER A 53 -2.37 -0.44 -7.22
CA SER A 53 -3.59 -1.02 -6.65
C SER A 53 -3.90 -0.41 -5.29
N THR A 54 -5.18 -0.20 -5.00
CA THR A 54 -5.69 0.23 -3.70
C THR A 54 -6.56 -0.88 -3.11
N ASN A 55 -6.13 -1.45 -1.98
CA ASN A 55 -6.76 -2.61 -1.35
C ASN A 55 -7.38 -2.20 -0.01
N LYS A 56 -8.70 -2.41 0.12
CA LYS A 56 -9.51 -2.04 1.29
C LYS A 56 -10.38 -3.22 1.74
N MET A 57 -10.92 -3.16 2.97
CA MET A 57 -11.91 -4.13 3.42
C MET A 57 -13.26 -3.86 2.75
N MET A 58 -13.78 -4.87 2.06
CA MET A 58 -15.01 -4.76 1.28
C MET A 58 -15.98 -5.91 1.55
N ASN A 59 -17.26 -5.66 1.33
CA ASN A 59 -18.27 -6.69 1.29
C ASN A 59 -18.16 -7.48 -0.03
N ILE A 60 -17.82 -8.77 0.03
CA ILE A 60 -17.60 -9.60 -1.16
C ILE A 60 -18.88 -9.76 -2.00
N LYS A 61 -20.05 -9.91 -1.37
CA LYS A 61 -21.31 -10.18 -2.09
C LYS A 61 -21.88 -8.95 -2.80
N LYS A 62 -21.73 -7.77 -2.20
CA LYS A 62 -22.34 -6.51 -2.66
C LYS A 62 -21.33 -5.50 -3.22
N HIS A 63 -20.04 -5.81 -3.15
CA HIS A 63 -18.93 -5.01 -3.68
C HIS A 63 -18.85 -3.55 -3.17
N TYR A 64 -19.28 -3.27 -1.94
CA TYR A 64 -19.09 -1.95 -1.30
C TYR A 64 -17.97 -1.98 -0.26
N ILE A 65 -17.32 -0.84 -0.04
CA ILE A 65 -16.30 -0.66 1.00
C ILE A 65 -16.98 -0.73 2.37
N TYR A 66 -16.59 -1.71 3.18
CA TYR A 66 -17.11 -1.86 4.54
C TYR A 66 -16.43 -0.87 5.50
N ASN A 67 -15.11 -0.74 5.36
CA ASN A 67 -14.29 0.18 6.14
C ASN A 67 -13.03 0.52 5.33
N ASP A 68 -12.61 1.78 5.37
CA ASP A 68 -11.39 2.24 4.70
C ASP A 68 -10.33 2.87 5.62
N ASN A 69 -10.50 2.70 6.93
CA ASN A 69 -9.46 3.07 7.90
C ASN A 69 -8.22 2.17 7.78
N PHE A 70 -8.31 1.04 7.08
CA PHE A 70 -7.21 0.11 6.84
C PHE A 70 -7.00 -0.02 5.32
N THR A 71 -6.04 0.74 4.77
CA THR A 71 -5.79 0.78 3.33
C THR A 71 -4.37 0.35 2.99
N LEU A 72 -4.24 -0.65 2.11
CA LEU A 72 -2.97 -1.10 1.55
C LEU A 72 -2.90 -0.75 0.06
N ASN A 73 -1.98 0.14 -0.27
CA ASN A 73 -1.64 0.51 -1.63
C ASN A 73 -0.39 -0.23 -2.08
N VAL A 74 -0.36 -0.66 -3.33
CA VAL A 74 0.80 -1.34 -3.93
C VAL A 74 1.15 -0.69 -5.25
N LEU A 75 2.37 -0.17 -5.33
CA LEU A 75 2.99 0.35 -6.54
C LEU A 75 3.92 -0.71 -7.13
N ASP A 76 3.54 -1.32 -8.24
CA ASP A 76 4.33 -2.32 -8.94
C ASP A 76 5.22 -1.67 -10.01
N LEU A 77 6.54 -1.65 -9.77
CA LEU A 77 7.51 -1.05 -10.67
C LEU A 77 7.70 -1.83 -11.98
N ASN A 78 7.21 -3.07 -12.08
CA ASN A 78 7.25 -3.85 -13.32
C ASN A 78 6.13 -3.50 -14.28
N HIS A 79 5.08 -2.82 -13.81
CA HIS A 79 3.88 -2.53 -14.58
C HIS A 79 3.64 -1.03 -14.79
N ILE A 80 4.71 -0.23 -14.92
CA ILE A 80 4.60 1.22 -15.16
C ILE A 80 3.80 1.53 -16.44
N GLU A 81 3.86 0.64 -17.43
CA GLU A 81 3.08 0.70 -18.66
C GLU A 81 1.56 0.65 -18.42
N LEU A 82 1.11 0.05 -17.31
CA LEU A 82 -0.30 -0.08 -16.93
C LEU A 82 -0.83 1.16 -16.17
N ALA A 83 -0.03 2.23 -16.04
CA ALA A 83 -0.45 3.44 -15.34
C ALA A 83 -1.71 4.05 -15.98
N THR A 84 -2.74 4.22 -15.15
CA THR A 84 -4.01 4.84 -15.54
C THR A 84 -3.85 6.34 -15.81
N ASN A 85 -4.89 6.97 -16.36
CA ASN A 85 -4.90 8.42 -16.52
C ASN A 85 -4.86 9.16 -15.18
N GLU A 86 -5.46 8.58 -14.13
CA GLU A 86 -5.41 9.10 -12.77
C GLU A 86 -3.97 9.05 -12.22
N ASP A 87 -3.29 7.91 -12.35
CA ASP A 87 -1.90 7.75 -11.92
C ASP A 87 -0.96 8.76 -12.58
N LYS A 88 -1.18 9.01 -13.86
CA LYS A 88 -0.41 10.00 -14.65
C LYS A 88 -0.72 11.43 -14.20
N THR A 89 -1.99 11.72 -13.89
CA THR A 89 -2.43 13.03 -13.39
C THR A 89 -1.72 13.37 -12.09
N TYR A 90 -1.63 12.41 -11.17
CA TYR A 90 -0.90 12.55 -9.90
C TYR A 90 0.61 12.29 -10.02
N LYS A 91 1.14 12.07 -11.23
CA LYS A 91 2.56 11.82 -11.52
C LYS A 91 3.15 10.60 -10.79
N ILE A 92 2.32 9.64 -10.40
CA ILE A 92 2.76 8.39 -9.74
C ILE A 92 3.72 7.63 -10.67
N ASN A 93 3.40 7.57 -11.96
CA ASN A 93 4.24 6.95 -13.00
C ASN A 93 5.62 7.62 -13.14
N TYR A 94 5.71 8.95 -12.93
CA TYR A 94 6.97 9.67 -12.96
C TYR A 94 7.85 9.26 -11.76
N TRP A 95 7.28 9.27 -10.55
CA TRP A 95 7.97 8.82 -9.35
C TRP A 95 8.39 7.35 -9.42
N ALA A 96 7.54 6.48 -9.98
CA ALA A 96 7.87 5.07 -10.19
C ALA A 96 9.10 4.89 -11.09
N LYS A 97 9.21 5.63 -12.19
CA LYS A 97 10.40 5.61 -13.05
C LYS A 97 11.65 6.04 -12.29
N LEU A 98 11.55 7.04 -11.41
CA LEU A 98 12.66 7.46 -10.55
C LEU A 98 13.06 6.36 -9.55
N PHE A 99 12.08 5.73 -8.88
CA PHE A 99 12.33 4.64 -7.94
C PHE A 99 12.89 3.37 -8.60
N LYS A 100 12.58 3.15 -9.88
CA LYS A 100 13.10 2.02 -10.67
C LYS A 100 14.52 2.31 -11.19
N ALA A 101 14.80 3.54 -11.61
CA ALA A 101 16.11 3.92 -12.14
C ALA A 101 17.19 4.01 -11.05
N LYS A 102 16.80 4.32 -9.80
CA LYS A 102 17.74 4.48 -8.68
C LYS A 102 17.87 3.18 -7.89
N THR A 103 19.08 2.64 -7.77
CA THR A 103 19.45 1.52 -6.87
C THR A 103 19.49 1.94 -5.39
N MET A 104 18.47 2.67 -4.93
CA MET A 104 18.45 3.18 -3.56
C MET A 104 17.71 2.20 -2.64
N PRO A 105 18.33 1.69 -1.56
CA PRO A 105 17.62 0.98 -0.51
C PRO A 105 16.84 2.00 0.31
N ILE A 106 15.65 2.40 -0.15
CA ILE A 106 14.72 3.17 0.67
C ILE A 106 14.09 2.17 1.64
N LYS A 107 14.73 1.96 2.80
CA LYS A 107 14.26 0.94 3.72
C LYS A 107 12.93 1.33 4.36
N PHE A 108 12.78 2.57 4.86
CA PHE A 108 11.52 2.99 5.50
C PHE A 108 11.37 4.52 5.46
N LEU A 109 10.20 5.03 5.04
CA LEU A 109 9.80 6.41 5.29
C LEU A 109 8.49 6.39 6.09
N LYS A 110 8.60 6.61 7.41
CA LYS A 110 7.46 6.88 8.29
C LYS A 110 7.21 8.39 8.27
N ALA A 111 6.13 8.82 7.62
CA ALA A 111 5.71 10.22 7.69
C ALA A 111 5.02 10.44 9.05
N SER A 112 5.71 11.05 10.02
CA SER A 112 5.15 11.32 11.34
C SER A 112 4.02 12.35 11.23
N GLY A 113 2.81 11.95 11.66
CA GLY A 113 1.68 12.85 11.89
C GLY A 113 0.35 12.49 11.22
N LYS A 114 0.33 11.58 10.22
CA LYS A 114 -0.91 11.26 9.47
C LYS A 114 -1.17 9.76 9.16
N GLY A 115 -0.44 8.82 9.77
CA GLY A 115 -0.70 7.39 9.58
C GLY A 115 -0.27 6.84 8.21
N PHE A 116 0.67 7.50 7.52
CA PHE A 116 1.21 7.07 6.23
C PHE A 116 2.56 6.37 6.37
N PHE A 117 2.70 5.22 5.72
CA PHE A 117 3.88 4.38 5.74
C PHE A 117 4.25 3.98 4.33
N ILE A 118 5.49 4.23 3.94
CA ILE A 118 6.03 3.89 2.61
C ILE A 118 7.21 2.94 2.82
N GLU A 119 7.11 1.76 2.21
CA GLU A 119 8.12 0.71 2.21
C GLU A 119 8.51 0.41 0.76
N LYS A 120 9.81 0.27 0.47
CA LYS A 120 10.32 -0.16 -0.84
C LYS A 120 11.07 -1.48 -0.66
N GLU A 121 10.61 -2.51 -1.37
CA GLU A 121 11.23 -3.84 -1.39
C GLU A 121 11.63 -4.23 -2.82
#